data_AF-A0A940KMN8-F1
#
_entry.id   AF-A0A940KMN8-F1
#
_cell.length_a   1.000
_cell.length_b   1.000
_cell.length_c   1.000
_cell.angle_alpha   90.00
_cell.angle_beta   90.00
_cell.angle_gamma   90.00
#
_symmetry.space_group_name_H-M   'P 1'
#
loop_
_entity.id
_entity.type
_entity.pdbx_description
1 polymer ?
#
loop_
_entity_poly.entity_id
_entity_poly.type
_entity_poly.pdbx_seq_one_letter_code
_entity_poly.pdbx_strand_id
1 'polypeptide(L)' 'MKEIKQIIIAYDTAISQQKNVALATVVHIEGSAYRAPGARMLIRDDGSFTGAISGG' A
#
# COMPACT_ATOMS: atom_id res chain seq x y z
N MET A 1 -6.98 -10.95 -2.38
CA MET A 1 -6.07 -11.68 -1.46
C MET A 1 -4.59 -11.66 -1.85
N LYS A 2 -4.19 -11.61 -3.13
CA LYS A 2 -2.74 -11.56 -3.49
C LYS A 2 -2.05 -10.27 -3.04
N GLU A 3 -2.72 -9.13 -3.18
CA GLU A 3 -2.17 -7.81 -2.84
C GLU A 3 -1.84 -7.65 -1.35
N ILE A 4 -2.74 -8.06 -0.44
CA ILE A 4 -2.44 -7.99 1.00
C ILE A 4 -1.23 -8.85 1.39
N LYS A 5 -1.07 -10.04 0.78
CA LYS A 5 0.11 -10.88 1.02
C LYS A 5 1.38 -10.20 0.54
N GLN A 6 1.35 -9.53 -0.62
CA GLN A 6 2.49 -8.77 -1.11
C GLN A 6 2.83 -7.59 -0.21
N ILE A 7 1.83 -6.89 0.33
CA ILE A 7 2.04 -5.80 1.30
C ILE A 7 2.70 -6.33 2.58
N ILE A 8 2.26 -7.48 3.10
CA ILE A 8 2.85 -8.09 4.29
C ILE A 8 4.32 -8.46 4.03
N ILE A 9 4.62 -9.13 2.91
CA ILE A 9 6.00 -9.49 2.53
C ILE A 9 6.87 -8.24 2.36
N ALA A 10 6.33 -7.20 1.72
CA ALA A 10 7.03 -5.93 1.52
C ALA A 10 7.31 -5.20 2.84
N TYR A 11 6.40 -5.29 3.80
CA TYR A 11 6.54 -4.76 5.15
C TYR A 11 7.63 -5.52 5.92
N ASP A 12 7.57 -6.86 5.96
CA ASP A 12 8.56 -7.67 6.67
C ASP A 12 9.97 -7.41 6.14
N THR A 13 10.11 -7.28 4.82
CA THR A 13 11.36 -6.92 4.15
C THR A 13 11.85 -5.53 4.61
N ALA A 14 10.96 -4.52 4.60
CA ALA A 14 11.33 -3.15 4.98
C ALA A 14 11.77 -3.05 6.45
N ILE A 15 11.07 -3.75 7.35
CA ILE A 15 11.43 -3.80 8.77
C ILE A 15 12.78 -4.48 8.99
N SER A 16 13.07 -5.58 8.27
CA SER A 16 14.39 -6.24 8.33
C SER A 16 15.54 -5.33 7.87
N GLN A 17 15.23 -4.33 7.04
CA GLN A 17 16.17 -3.34 6.53
C GLN A 17 16.17 -2.03 7.33
N GLN A 18 15.47 -1.99 8.47
CA GLN A 18 15.32 -0.80 9.32
C GLN A 18 14.81 0.44 8.56
N LYS A 19 13.93 0.22 7.58
CA LYS A 19 13.30 1.28 6.79
C LYS A 19 12.01 1.77 7.45
N ASN A 20 11.77 3.07 7.38
CA ASN A 20 10.48 3.62 7.78
C ASN A 20 9.44 3.32 6.70
N VAL A 21 8.22 3.02 7.13
CA VAL A 21 7.11 2.68 6.24
C VAL A 21 5.81 3.34 6.68
N ALA A 22 4.94 3.61 5.72
CA ALA A 22 3.56 4.04 5.94
C ALA A 22 2.62 3.12 5.14
N LEU A 23 1.47 2.80 5.72
CA LEU A 23 0.40 2.07 5.02
C LEU A 23 -0.76 3.01 4.73
N ALA A 24 -1.01 3.29 3.45
CA ALA A 24 -2.19 4.01 3.01
C ALA A 24 -3.33 3.02 2.71
N THR A 25 -4.54 3.35 3.14
CA THR A 25 -5.77 2.58 2.85
C THR A 25 -6.87 3.52 2.39
N VAL A 26 -7.53 3.18 1.28
CA VAL A 26 -8.76 3.87 0.86
C VAL A 26 -9.88 3.45 1.81
N VAL A 27 -10.43 4.39 2.57
CA VAL A 27 -11.53 4.12 3.52
C VAL A 27 -12.89 4.52 2.96
N HIS A 28 -12.93 5.47 2.03
CA HIS A 28 -14.13 5.99 1.41
C HIS A 28 -13.81 6.55 0.03
N ILE A 29 -14.81 6.61 -0.86
CA ILE A 29 -14.73 7.27 -2.17
C ILE A 29 -16.01 8.07 -2.42
N GLU A 30 -15.87 9.21 -3.07
CA GLU A 30 -16.99 9.99 -3.59
C GLU A 30 -16.94 9.98 -5.12
N GLY A 31 -18.05 9.64 -5.77
CA GLY A 31 -18.12 9.52 -7.23
C GLY A 31 -17.36 8.30 -7.79
N SER A 32 -16.79 8.46 -8.99
CA SER A 32 -16.07 7.40 -9.69
C SER A 32 -14.59 7.38 -9.29
N ALA A 33 -14.11 6.22 -8.83
CA ALA A 33 -12.70 6.03 -8.46
C ALA A 33 -12.12 4.75 -9.09
N TYR A 34 -10.82 4.78 -9.42
CA TYR A 34 -10.10 3.61 -9.93
C TYR A 34 -10.00 2.47 -8.91
N ARG A 35 -10.02 2.80 -7.62
CA ARG A 35 -9.90 1.83 -6.52
C ARG A 35 -11.05 2.00 -5.55
N ALA A 36 -11.61 0.87 -5.13
CA ALA A 36 -12.65 0.81 -4.12
C ALA A 36 -12.05 0.95 -2.70
N PRO A 37 -12.88 1.28 -1.69
CA PRO A 37 -12.50 1.14 -0.30
C PRO A 37 -11.87 -0.23 0.02
N GLY A 38 -10.81 -0.22 0.81
CA GLY A 38 -9.98 -1.39 1.13
C GLY A 38 -8.75 -1.58 0.22
N ALA A 39 -8.62 -0.80 -0.86
CA ALA A 39 -7.38 -0.70 -1.61
C ALA A 39 -6.26 -0.12 -0.73
N ARG A 40 -5.04 -0.64 -0.89
CA ARG A 40 -3.92 -0.37 0.02
C ARG A 40 -2.63 -0.15 -0.73
N MET A 41 -1.75 0.65 -0.14
CA MET A 41 -0.40 0.88 -0.65
C MET A 41 0.56 1.04 0.53
N LEU A 42 1.61 0.23 0.57
CA LEU A 42 2.72 0.38 1.50
C LEU A 42 3.77 1.28 0.84
N ILE A 43 4.16 2.36 1.50
CA ILE A 43 5.19 3.31 1.05
C ILE A 43 6.40 3.22 1.98
N ARG A 44 7.61 3.17 1.42
CA ARG A 44 8.89 3.24 2.16
C ARG A 44 9.46 4.66 2.12
N ASP A 45 10.39 4.96 3.02
CA ASP A 45 11.07 6.26 3.09
C ASP A 45 11.90 6.64 1.84
N ASP A 46 12.30 5.65 1.04
CA ASP A 46 12.96 5.85 -0.25
C ASP A 46 11.99 6.16 -1.41
N GLY A 47 10.69 6.24 -1.12
CA GLY A 47 9.63 6.51 -2.09
C GLY A 47 9.16 5.28 -2.86
N SER A 48 9.76 4.11 -2.66
CA SER A 48 9.26 2.85 -3.25
C SER A 48 7.96 2.41 -2.58
N PHE A 49 7.09 1.73 -3.34
CA PHE A 49 5.81 1.27 -2.81
C PHE A 49 5.35 -0.09 -3.34
N THR A 50 4.35 -0.67 -2.67
CA THR A 50 3.71 -1.95 -3.05
C THR A 50 2.21 -1.84 -2.81
N GLY A 51 1.41 -2.24 -3.81
CA GLY A 51 -0.03 -2.01 -3.86
C GLY A 51 -0.37 -0.69 -4.56
N ALA A 52 -1.65 -0.38 -4.69
CA ALA A 52 -2.11 0.87 -5.31
C ALA A 52 -3.44 1.35 -4.71
N ILE A 53 -3.53 2.64 -4.40
CA ILE A 53 -4.76 3.32 -3.98
C ILE A 53 -5.42 4.12 -5.13
N SER A 54 -4.81 4.08 -6.31
CA SER A 54 -5.08 4.91 -7.49
C SER A 54 -4.99 4.07 -8.78
N GLY A 55 -5.28 4.68 -9.92
CA GLY A 55 -5.05 4.12 -11.27
C GLY A 55 -3.65 4.36 -11.85
N GLY A 56 -2.83 5.14 -11.13
CA GLY A 56 -1.44 5.49 -11.44
C GLY A 56 -0.70 5.91 -10.19
#